data_AF-A0A2D9RZZ5-F1
#
_entry.id   AF-A0A2D9RZZ5-F1
#
_cell.length_a   1.000
_cell.length_b   1.000
_cell.length_c   1.000
_cell.angle_alpha   90.00
_cell.angle_beta   90.00
_cell.angle_gamma   90.00
#
_symmetry.space_group_name_H-M   'P 1'
#
loop_
_entity.id
_entity.type
_entity.pdbx_description
1 polymer ?
#
loop_
_entity_poly.entity_id
_entity_poly.type
_entity_poly.pdbx_seq_one_letter_code
_entity_poly.pdbx_strand_id
1 'polypeptide(L)' 'MLTVILVCLASSCYFFVEATKAGLSAKQWALVGLVMGPLVWPMFSISRHVRMRKDCGFNNAYLRA' A
#
# COMPACT_ATOMS: atom_id res chain seq x y z
N MET A 1 3.72 -3.24 -25.27
CA MET A 1 3.91 -1.82 -24.88
C MET A 1 2.64 -1.25 -24.26
N LEU A 2 1.52 -1.18 -25.00
CA LEU A 2 0.22 -0.69 -24.48
C LEU A 2 -0.33 -1.47 -23.26
N THR A 3 -0.15 -2.79 -23.24
CA THR A 3 -0.59 -3.65 -22.13
C THR A 3 0.11 -3.33 -20.81
N VAL A 4 1.41 -3.02 -20.85
CA VAL A 4 2.19 -2.65 -19.67
C VAL A 4 1.71 -1.31 -19.10
N ILE A 5 1.41 -0.35 -19.98
CA ILE A 5 0.89 0.97 -19.60
C ILE A 5 -0.48 0.84 -18.94
N LEU A 6 -1.37 0.02 -19.50
CA LEU A 6 -2.69 -0.25 -18.92
C LEU A 6 -2.59 -0.93 -17.54
N VAL A 7 -1.67 -1.88 -17.36
CA VAL A 7 -1.43 -2.54 -16.07
C VAL A 7 -0.85 -1.55 -15.04
N CYS A 8 0.05 -0.65 -15.44
CA CYS A 8 0.56 0.40 -14.56
C CYS A 8 -0.54 1.40 -14.15
N LEU A 9 -1.41 1.81 -15.07
CA LEU A 9 -2.56 2.69 -14.76
C LEU A 9 -3.58 2.00 -13.84
N ALA A 10 -3.94 0.75 -14.14
CA ALA A 10 -4.88 -0.02 -13.34
C ALA A 10 -4.32 -0.28 -11.94
N SER A 11 -3.05 -0.65 -11.81
CA SER A 11 -2.40 -0.83 -10.53
C SER A 11 -2.28 0.48 -9.75
N SER A 12 -1.93 1.61 -10.38
CA SER A 12 -1.92 2.92 -9.72
C SER A 12 -3.29 3.32 -9.17
N CYS A 13 -4.37 3.09 -9.94
CA CYS A 13 -5.73 3.38 -9.50
C CYS A 13 -6.14 2.45 -8.34
N TYR A 14 -5.80 1.17 -8.44
CA TYR A 14 -6.03 0.19 -7.39
C TYR A 14 -5.29 0.55 -6.08
N PHE A 15 -4.02 0.92 -6.16
CA PHE A 15 -3.24 1.38 -5.01
C PHE A 15 -3.79 2.67 -4.40
N PHE A 16 -4.34 3.59 -5.20
CA PHE A 16 -4.98 4.79 -4.68
C PHE A 16 -6.24 4.47 -3.85
N VAL A 17 -7.11 3.59 -4.37
CA VAL A 17 -8.34 3.16 -3.67
C VAL A 17 -8.01 2.32 -2.43
N GLU A 18 -7.07 1.39 -2.52
CA GLU A 18 -6.64 0.58 -1.38
C GLU A 18 -5.94 1.43 -0.31
N ALA A 19 -5.13 2.41 -0.69
CA ALA A 19 -4.46 3.30 0.27
C ALA A 19 -5.46 4.18 1.03
N THR A 20 -6.47 4.73 0.33
CA THR A 20 -7.55 5.50 0.99
C THR A 20 -8.34 4.65 1.97
N LYS A 21 -8.68 3.40 1.61
CA LYS A 21 -9.34 2.46 2.52
C LYS A 21 -8.47 2.07 3.73
N ALA A 22 -7.17 1.92 3.53
CA ALA A 22 -6.22 1.56 4.58
C ALA A 22 -5.77 2.73 5.47
N GLY A 23 -6.26 3.96 5.24
CA GLY A 23 -5.81 5.16 5.97
C GLY A 23 -4.35 5.53 5.70
N LEU A 24 -3.79 5.05 4.59
CA LEU A 24 -2.44 5.36 4.13
C LEU A 24 -2.49 6.59 3.21
N SER A 25 -1.36 7.28 3.06
CA SER A 25 -1.23 8.46 2.22
C SER A 25 -1.39 8.14 0.72
N ALA A 26 -2.63 8.16 0.24
CA ALA A 26 -3.00 7.73 -1.11
C ALA A 26 -2.20 8.42 -2.24
N LYS A 27 -1.87 9.71 -2.09
CA LYS A 27 -1.04 10.45 -3.05
C LYS A 27 0.38 9.89 -3.15
N GLN A 28 0.98 9.51 -2.03
CA GLN A 28 2.34 8.95 -1.99
C GLN A 28 2.35 7.54 -2.58
N TRP A 29 1.35 6.72 -2.24
CA TRP A 29 1.24 5.36 -2.77
C TRP A 29 0.87 5.29 -4.25
N ALA A 30 0.11 6.26 -4.77
CA ALA A 30 -0.14 6.38 -6.21
C ALA A 30 1.12 6.80 -6.98
N LEU A 31 1.90 7.76 -6.49
CA LEU A 31 3.19 8.12 -7.11
C LEU A 31 4.16 6.93 -7.12
N VAL A 32 4.23 6.21 -6.00
CA VAL A 32 5.07 5.02 -5.86
C VAL A 32 4.59 3.89 -6.78
N GLY A 33 3.28 3.65 -6.90
CA GLY A 33 2.71 2.69 -7.86
C GLY A 33 2.93 3.09 -9.33
N LEU A 34 2.96 4.39 -9.65
CA LEU A 34 3.24 4.89 -10.99
C LEU A 34 4.71 4.69 -11.39
N VAL A 35 5.65 4.87 -10.45
CA VAL A 35 7.10 4.78 -10.71
C VAL A 35 7.61 3.34 -10.64
N MET A 36 7.20 2.58 -9.63
CA MET A 36 7.68 1.22 -9.38
C MET A 36 6.77 0.14 -9.99
N GLY A 37 5.57 0.50 -10.42
CA GLY A 37 4.62 -0.44 -11.02
C GLY A 37 4.17 -1.55 -10.04
N PRO A 38 3.90 -2.77 -10.53
CA PRO A 38 3.34 -3.87 -9.72
C PRO A 38 4.31 -4.40 -8.65
N LEU A 39 5.59 -4.05 -8.70
CA LEU A 39 6.60 -4.44 -7.69
C LEU A 39 6.35 -3.79 -6.32
N VAL A 40 5.54 -2.74 -6.26
CA VAL A 40 5.17 -2.05 -5.01
C VAL A 40 4.12 -2.79 -4.19
N TRP A 41 3.51 -3.82 -4.76
CA TRP A 41 2.47 -4.60 -4.08
C TRP A 41 2.90 -5.22 -2.74
N PRO A 42 4.03 -5.95 -2.62
CA PRO A 42 4.51 -6.44 -1.33
C PRO A 42 4.76 -5.30 -0.34
N MET A 43 5.31 -4.18 -0.79
CA MET A 43 5.62 -3.03 0.06
C MET A 43 4.36 -2.33 0.60
N PHE A 44 3.32 -2.26 -0.24
CA PHE A 44 1.99 -1.77 0.14
C PHE A 44 1.32 -2.69 1.17
N SER A 45 1.39 -4.01 0.95
CA SER A 45 0.81 -5.00 1.87
C SER A 45 1.43 -4.92 3.27
N ILE A 46 2.75 -4.75 3.36
CA ILE A 46 3.49 -4.57 4.62
C ILE A 46 3.07 -3.28 5.31
N SER A 47 2.99 -2.17 4.57
CA SER A 47 2.61 -0.87 5.13
C SER A 47 1.18 -0.88 5.67
N ARG A 48 0.25 -1.54 4.97
CA ARG A 48 -1.11 -1.79 5.45
C ARG A 48 -1.12 -2.64 6.72
N HIS A 49 -0.33 -3.72 6.78
CA HIS A 49 -0.23 -4.58 7.96
C HIS A 49 0.34 -3.83 9.17
N VAL A 50 1.41 -3.05 8.97
CA VAL A 50 2.02 -2.24 10.04
C VAL A 50 1.05 -1.18 10.54
N ARG A 51 0.31 -0.52 9.64
CA ARG A 51 -0.73 0.45 10.00
C ARG A 51 -1.85 -0.20 10.81
N MET A 52 -2.38 -1.33 10.34
CA MET A 52 -3.41 -2.10 11.05
C MET A 52 -2.94 -2.51 12.45
N ARG A 53 -1.69 -2.98 12.60
CA ARG A 53 -1.12 -3.32 13.92
C ARG A 53 -0.97 -2.10 14.82
N LYS A 54 -0.62 -0.93 14.27
CA LYS A 54 -0.55 0.33 15.03
C LYS A 54 -1.93 0.74 15.53
N ASP A 55 -2.94 0.70 14.67
CA ASP A 55 -4.31 1.10 15.01
C ASP A 55 -4.98 0.09 15.97
N CYS A 56 -4.64 -1.20 15.91
CA CYS A 56 -5.09 -2.21 16.88
C CYS A 56 -4.41 -2.10 18.27
N GLY A 57 -3.57 -1.11 18.52
CA GLY A 57 -2.96 -0.89 19.83
C GLY A 57 -1.76 -1.81 20.10
N PHE A 58 -0.72 -1.71 19.27
CA PHE A 58 0.58 -2.36 19.50
C PHE A 58 1.24 -1.98 20.84
N ASN A 59 0.74 -0.96 21.54
CA ASN A 59 1.27 -0.53 22.83
C ASN A 59 0.88 -1.46 24.01
N ASN A 60 -0.07 -2.38 23.84
CA ASN A 60 -0.49 -3.32 24.90
C ASN A 60 -0.08 -4.78 24.63
N ALA A 61 0.60 -5.06 23.51
CA ALA A 61 1.03 -6.42 23.12
C ALA A 61 2.55 -6.56 23.10
N TYR A 62 3.26 -5.92 24.04
CA TYR A 62 4.60 -6.32 24.45
C TYR A 62 4.55 -7.65 25.23
N LEU A 63 4.06 -8.71 24.60
CA LEU A 63 4.46 -10.05 25.02
C LEU A 63 5.88 -10.24 24.49
N ARG A 64 6.85 -9.91 25.35
CA ARG A 64 8.22 -10.41 25.26
C ARG A 64 8.15 -11.91 25.00
N ALA A 65 8.50 -12.31 23.78
CA ALA A 65 8.92 -13.67 23.47
C ALA A 65 10.43 -13.75 23.64
#